data_AF-A0A523EGY5-F1
#
_entry.id   AF-A0A523EGY5-F1
#
_cell.length_a   1.000
_cell.length_b   1.000
_cell.length_c   1.000
_cell.angle_alpha   90.00
_cell.angle_beta   90.00
_cell.angle_gamma   90.00
#
_symmetry.space_group_name_H-M   'P 1'
#
loop_
_entity.id
_entity.type
_entity.pdbx_description
1 polymer ?
#
loop_
_entity_poly.entity_id
_entity_poly.type
_entity_poly.pdbx_seq_one_letter_code
_entity_poly.pdbx_strand_id
1 'polypeptide(L)' 'MPVRKFRSLQEMEDTLWRENGVPLWQAIARVWRFAERVTAYRFPPGIYKHRSIEDAQQLREKWEERNFRAFWERKKAEKT' A
#
# COMPACT_ATOMS: atom_id res chain seq x y z
N MET A 1 7.13 -5.61 -7.04
CA MET A 1 7.50 -4.63 -8.07
C MET A 1 9.00 -4.46 -8.00
N PRO A 2 9.74 -4.65 -9.11
CA PRO A 2 11.17 -4.40 -9.10
C PRO A 2 11.41 -2.90 -8.90
N VAL A 3 12.23 -2.54 -7.93
CA VAL A 3 12.79 -1.18 -7.87
C VAL A 3 13.82 -1.10 -9.00
N ARG A 4 13.55 -0.27 -10.00
CA ARG A 4 14.42 -0.09 -11.17
C ARG A 4 15.19 1.22 -11.02
N LYS A 5 16.47 1.19 -11.37
CA LYS A 5 17.29 2.39 -11.50
C LYS A 5 17.31 2.76 -12.98
N PHE A 6 16.91 3.99 -13.28
CA PHE A 6 16.99 4.57 -14.62
C PHE A 6 18.08 5.63 -14.64
N ARG A 7 18.71 5.83 -15.80
CA ARG A 7 19.75 6.85 -16.00
C ARG A 7 19.17 8.21 -16.41
N SER A 8 17.94 8.23 -16.92
CA SER A 8 17.20 9.44 -17.31
C SER A 8 15.68 9.24 -17.20
N LEU A 9 14.92 10.34 -17.30
CA LEU A 9 13.45 10.29 -17.31
C LEU A 9 12.90 9.70 -18.61
N GLN A 10 13.53 9.98 -19.76
CA GLN A 10 13.14 9.37 -21.04
C GLN A 10 13.20 7.84 -21.01
N GLU A 11 14.21 7.26 -20.36
CA GLU A 11 14.30 5.80 -20.18
C GLU A 11 13.13 5.23 -19.35
N MET A 12 12.58 6.05 -18.45
CA MET A 12 11.46 5.66 -17.60
C MET A 12 10.12 5.70 -18.34
N GLU A 13 9.90 6.67 -19.24
CA GLU A 13 8.62 6.86 -19.95
C GLU A 13 8.21 5.62 -20.75
N ASP A 14 9.17 4.94 -21.39
CA ASP A 14 8.93 3.74 -22.18
C ASP A 14 8.80 2.46 -21.33
N THR A 15 8.96 2.57 -20.01
CA THR A 15 9.01 1.41 -19.12
C THR A 15 7.67 1.11 -18.48
N LEU A 16 7.15 -0.09 -18.74
CA LEU A 16 5.98 -0.60 -18.01
C LEU A 16 6.33 -0.96 -16.56
N TRP A 17 5.40 -0.66 -15.65
CA TRP A 17 5.47 -1.06 -14.24
C TRP A 17 5.43 -2.60 -14.05
N ARG A 18 4.94 -3.33 -15.05
CA ARG A 18 4.87 -4.79 -15.09
C ARG A 18 6.02 -5.39 -15.89
N GLU A 19 6.28 -6.67 -15.65
CA GLU A 19 7.20 -7.47 -16.48
C GLU A 19 6.59 -7.72 -17.87
N ASN A 20 7.43 -7.67 -18.90
CA ASN A 20 7.04 -8.03 -20.26
C ASN A 20 6.61 -9.51 -20.31
N GLY A 21 5.58 -9.81 -21.09
CA GLY A 21 5.04 -11.18 -21.23
C GLY A 21 4.09 -11.63 -20.10
N VAL A 22 3.94 -10.86 -19.01
CA VAL A 22 2.96 -11.18 -17.94
C VAL A 22 1.61 -10.58 -18.28
N PRO A 23 0.50 -11.35 -18.39
CA PRO A 23 -0.83 -10.79 -18.62
C PRO A 23 -1.19 -9.69 -17.60
N LEU A 24 -1.86 -8.63 -18.05
CA LEU A 24 -2.13 -7.44 -17.21
C LEU A 24 -2.84 -7.79 -15.90
N TRP A 25 -3.85 -8.66 -15.95
CA TRP A 25 -4.61 -9.09 -14.77
C TRP A 25 -3.74 -9.81 -13.73
N GLN A 26 -2.73 -10.57 -14.17
CA GLN A 26 -1.77 -11.21 -13.26
C GLN A 26 -0.88 -10.17 -12.58
N ALA A 27 -0.43 -9.18 -13.34
CA ALA A 27 0.37 -8.08 -12.79
C ALA A 27 -0.42 -7.30 -11.72
N ILE A 28 -1.70 -6.99 -12.00
CA ILE A 28 -2.60 -6.32 -11.04
C ILE A 28 -2.79 -7.18 -9.79
N ALA A 29 -3.09 -8.47 -9.96
CA ALA A 29 -3.26 -9.39 -8.83
C ALA A 29 -2.01 -9.49 -7.95
N ARG A 30 -0.81 -9.49 -8.54
CA ARG A 30 0.46 -9.46 -7.79
C ARG A 30 0.60 -8.17 -6.97
N VAL A 31 0.20 -7.02 -7.51
CA VAL A 31 0.21 -5.74 -6.79
C VAL A 31 -0.76 -5.78 -5.62
N TRP A 32 -1.99 -6.25 -5.84
CA TRP A 32 -2.99 -6.35 -4.77
C TRP A 32 -2.58 -7.31 -3.66
N ARG A 33 -2.05 -8.50 -3.99
CA ARG A 33 -1.50 -9.43 -3.00
C ARG A 33 -0.29 -8.85 -2.25
N PHE A 34 0.53 -8.04 -2.92
CA PHE A 34 1.63 -7.35 -2.24
C PHE A 34 1.07 -6.30 -1.27
N ALA A 35 0.18 -5.44 -1.74
CA ALA A 35 -0.48 -4.41 -0.93
C ALA A 35 -1.17 -5.03 0.29
N GLU A 36 -1.92 -6.13 0.13
CA GLU A 36 -2.54 -6.84 1.25
C GLU A 36 -1.52 -7.26 2.33
N ARG A 37 -0.31 -7.69 1.93
CA ARG A 37 0.74 -8.07 2.89
C ARG A 37 1.35 -6.86 3.60
N VAL A 38 1.56 -5.74 2.91
CA VAL A 38 2.29 -4.59 3.47
C VAL A 38 1.38 -3.52 4.09
N THR A 39 0.18 -3.34 3.54
CA THR A 39 -0.81 -2.34 3.91
C THR A 39 -2.14 -3.03 4.24
N ALA A 40 -2.12 -3.98 5.17
CA ALA A 40 -3.33 -4.58 5.72
C ALA A 40 -4.08 -3.55 6.59
N TYR A 41 -4.63 -2.51 5.96
CA TYR A 41 -5.36 -1.45 6.62
C TYR A 41 -6.59 -2.03 7.30
N ARG A 42 -6.63 -1.96 8.63
CA ARG A 42 -7.81 -2.32 9.40
C ARG A 42 -8.56 -1.06 9.75
N PHE A 43 -9.70 -0.89 9.10
CA PHE A 43 -10.72 0.05 9.53
C PHE A 43 -11.58 -0.65 10.58
N PRO A 44 -11.81 -0.04 11.75
CA PRO A 44 -12.77 -0.61 12.69
C PRO A 44 -14.16 -0.61 12.03
N PRO A 45 -15.01 -1.61 12.33
CA PRO A 45 -16.33 -1.71 11.74
C PRO A 45 -17.23 -0.58 12.25
N GLY A 46 -18.05 0.00 11.35
CA GLY A 46 -19.04 1.01 11.70
C GLY A 46 -19.25 2.05 10.61
N ILE A 47 -20.30 2.86 10.76
CA ILE A 47 -20.53 4.07 9.96
C ILE A 47 -20.06 5.26 10.78
N TYR A 48 -19.06 5.99 10.27
CA TYR A 48 -18.48 7.15 10.93
C TYR A 48 -19.03 8.43 10.30
N LYS A 49 -19.87 9.15 11.04
CA LYS A 49 -20.39 10.46 10.63
C LYS A 49 -19.44 11.54 11.14
N HIS A 50 -19.08 12.45 10.25
CA HIS A 50 -18.18 13.56 10.53
C HIS A 50 -18.89 14.88 10.30
N ARG A 51 -18.56 15.91 11.10
CA ARG A 51 -19.14 17.24 10.94
C ARG A 51 -18.37 18.07 9.91
N SER A 52 -17.10 17.72 9.66
CA SER A 52 -16.26 18.33 8.66
C SER A 52 -15.30 17.31 8.01
N ILE A 53 -14.55 17.75 6.99
CA ILE A 53 -13.54 16.93 6.32
C ILE A 53 -12.35 16.68 7.25
N GLU A 54 -11.99 17.68 8.05
CA GLU A 54 -10.88 17.63 9.01
C GLU A 54 -11.13 16.57 10.07
N ASP A 55 -12.36 16.45 10.59
CA ASP A 55 -12.75 15.38 11.51
C ASP A 55 -12.54 13.99 10.89
N ALA A 56 -12.84 13.84 9.60
CA ALA A 56 -12.66 12.59 8.87
C ALA A 56 -11.17 12.29 8.65
N GLN A 57 -10.36 13.30 8.35
CA GLN A 57 -8.91 13.19 8.20
C GLN A 57 -8.25 12.78 9.51
N GLN A 58 -8.60 13.42 10.63
CA GLN A 58 -8.05 13.06 11.94
C GLN A 58 -8.39 11.62 12.35
N LEU A 59 -9.63 11.17 12.08
CA LEU A 59 -9.99 9.77 12.35
C LEU A 59 -9.19 8.82 11.48
N ARG A 60 -9.04 9.16 10.20
CA ARG A 60 -8.23 8.41 9.25
C ARG A 60 -6.79 8.31 9.73
N GLU A 61 -6.13 9.41 10.06
CA GLU A 61 -4.76 9.47 10.60
C GLU A 61 -4.56 8.55 11.81
N LYS A 62 -5.51 8.53 12.74
CA LYS A 62 -5.47 7.62 13.90
C LYS A 62 -5.49 6.14 13.47
N TRP A 63 -6.25 5.79 12.44
CA TRP A 63 -6.24 4.43 11.90
C TRP A 63 -4.95 4.13 11.15
N GLU A 64 -4.42 5.11 10.41
CA GLU A 64 -3.15 5.01 9.69
C GLU A 64 -2.00 4.66 10.67
N GLU A 65 -1.89 5.44 11.74
CA GLU A 65 -0.93 5.24 12.84
C GLU A 65 -1.07 3.85 13.48
N ARG A 66 -2.32 3.43 13.78
CA ARG A 66 -2.58 2.12 14.39
C ARG A 66 -2.13 0.97 13.49
N ASN A 67 -2.43 1.06 12.19
CA ASN A 67 -2.05 0.05 11.21
C ASN A 67 -0.52 -0.01 11.02
N PHE A 68 0.14 1.16 11.01
CA PHE A 68 1.59 1.24 10.94
C PHE A 68 2.27 0.53 12.12
N ARG A 69 1.82 0.79 13.35
CA ARG A 69 2.35 0.12 14.55
C ARG A 69 2.17 -1.39 14.49
N ALA A 70 0.95 -1.85 14.17
CA ALA A 70 0.65 -3.28 14.07
C ALA A 70 1.50 -4.00 12.99
N PHE A 71 1.80 -3.33 11.87
CA PHE A 71 2.68 -3.86 10.84
C PHE A 71 4.11 -4.11 11.38
N TRP A 72 4.67 -3.13 12.09
CA TRP A 72 6.03 -3.24 12.64
C TRP A 72 6.13 -4.26 13.77
N GLU A 73 5.11 -4.38 14.62
CA GLU A 73 5.05 -5.42 15.65
C GLU A 73 5.10 -6.82 15.03
N ARG A 74 4.29 -7.08 14.00
CA ARG A 74 4.33 -8.34 13.25
C ARG A 74 5.71 -8.59 12.63
N LYS A 75 6.30 -7.55 12.02
CA LYS A 75 7.64 -7.66 11.41
C LYS A 75 8.74 -7.95 12.43
N LYS A 76 8.63 -7.43 13.65
CA LYS A 76 9.56 -7.72 14.74
C LYS A 76 9.41 -9.16 15.22
N ALA A 77 8.17 -9.64 15.37
CA ALA A 77 7.88 -11.02 15.75
C ALA A 77 8.39 -12.04 14.71
N GLU A 78 8.26 -11.75 13.41
CA GLU A 78 8.79 -12.62 12.33
C GLU A 78 10.33 -12.73 12.31
N LYS A 79 11.05 -11.82 12.98
CA LYS A 79 12.52 -11.79 13.03
C LYS A 79 13.11 -12.45 14.29
N THR A 80 12.28 -12.76 15.28
CA THR A 80 12.70 -13.37 16.56
C THR A 80 12.44 -14.86 16.51
#